data_AF-A0A252A4C1-F1
#
_entry.id   AF-A0A252A4C1-F1
#
_cell.length_a   1.000
_cell.length_b   1.000
_cell.length_c   1.000
_cell.angle_alpha   90.00
_cell.angle_beta   90.00
_cell.angle_gamma   90.00
#
_symmetry.space_group_name_H-M   'P 1'
#
loop_
_entity.id
_entity.type
_entity.pdbx_description
1 polymer ?
#
loop_
_entity_poly.entity_id
_entity_poly.type
_entity_poly.pdbx_seq_one_letter_code
_entity_poly.pdbx_strand_id
1 'polypeptide(L)'
;MTNILALRKKAERLSREALYDIVRAPLITEKATALSEKNQVAFKVAMSATKPEIKVAVETLFGVKVVGVNTLVQKGKTKRFKGRLGQRSDIKKAFVQLAEGQSIDLTAKLA
;
A
#
# COMPACT_ATOMS: atom_id res chain seq x y z
N MET A 1 16.37 15.75 10.45
CA MET A 1 15.18 16.02 11.27
C MET A 1 14.00 16.27 10.35
N THR A 2 13.15 15.26 10.14
CA THR A 2 12.04 15.33 9.19
C THR A 2 10.88 16.10 9.82
N ASN A 3 10.43 17.16 9.16
CA ASN A 3 9.31 17.99 9.62
C ASN A 3 7.98 17.23 9.47
N ILE A 4 7.57 16.49 10.51
CA ILE A 4 6.40 15.58 10.51
C ILE A 4 5.10 16.35 10.17
N LEU A 5 4.99 17.60 10.61
CA LEU A 5 3.84 18.48 10.34
C LEU A 5 3.68 18.79 8.85
N ALA A 6 4.78 18.99 8.12
CA ALA A 6 4.75 19.30 6.70
C ALA A 6 4.23 18.11 5.85
N LEU A 7 4.63 16.88 6.20
CA LEU A 7 4.17 15.67 5.51
C LEU A 7 2.66 15.42 5.70
N ARG A 8 2.13 15.73 6.88
CA ARG A 8 0.70 15.58 7.18
C ARG A 8 -0.14 16.61 6.41
N LYS A 9 0.30 17.86 6.39
CA LYS A 9 -0.35 18.95 5.64
C LYS A 9 -0.33 18.72 4.12
N LYS A 10 0.71 18.03 3.61
CA LYS A 10 0.79 17.61 2.21
C LYS A 10 -0.26 16.52 1.89
N ALA A 11 -0.40 15.52 2.76
CA ALA A 11 -1.35 14.42 2.55
C ALA A 11 -2.81 14.90 2.50
N GLU A 12 -3.17 15.91 3.31
CA GLU A 12 -4.52 16.50 3.32
C GLU A 12 -4.88 17.26 2.04
N ARG A 13 -3.91 17.61 1.20
CA ARG A 13 -4.10 18.36 -0.07
C ARG A 13 -4.07 17.48 -1.32
N LEU A 14 -4.15 16.16 -1.18
CA LEU A 14 -4.08 15.24 -2.32
C LEU A 14 -5.34 15.33 -3.20
N SER A 15 -5.14 15.36 -4.52
CA SER A 15 -6.22 15.20 -5.49
C SER A 15 -6.69 13.74 -5.54
N ARG A 16 -7.93 13.49 -5.97
CA ARG A 16 -8.45 12.11 -6.12
C ARG A 16 -7.59 11.25 -7.03
N GLU A 17 -7.11 11.81 -8.14
CA GLU A 17 -6.20 11.14 -9.09
C GLU A 17 -4.93 10.62 -8.39
N ALA A 18 -4.31 11.46 -7.56
CA ALA A 18 -3.12 11.08 -6.82
C ALA A 18 -3.38 9.94 -5.82
N LEU A 19 -4.59 9.84 -5.25
CA LEU A 19 -4.96 8.73 -4.35
C LEU A 19 -5.00 7.39 -5.09
N TYR A 20 -5.54 7.36 -6.30
CA TYR A 20 -5.54 6.16 -7.16
C TYR A 20 -4.13 5.75 -7.58
N ASP A 21 -3.23 6.71 -7.81
CA ASP A 21 -1.83 6.40 -8.13
C ASP A 21 -1.04 5.82 -6.95
N ILE A 22 -1.40 6.20 -5.72
CA ILE A 22 -0.74 5.74 -4.49
C ILE A 22 -1.04 4.26 -4.24
N VAL A 23 -2.31 3.83 -4.32
CA VAL A 23 -2.74 2.45 -4.04
C VAL A 23 -2.93 1.70 -5.36
N ARG A 24 -1.93 0.90 -5.76
CA ARG A 24 -1.89 0.31 -7.11
C ARG A 24 -2.59 -1.04 -7.21
N ALA A 25 -2.41 -1.93 -6.23
CA ALA A 25 -3.00 -3.27 -6.26
C ALA A 25 -2.99 -3.92 -4.86
N PRO A 26 -3.94 -4.83 -4.56
CA PRO A 26 -3.83 -5.71 -3.40
C PRO A 26 -2.68 -6.71 -3.53
N LEU A 27 -2.10 -7.11 -2.41
CA LEU A 27 -1.11 -8.19 -2.34
C LEU A 27 -1.79 -9.48 -1.91
N ILE A 28 -2.03 -10.38 -2.86
CA ILE A 28 -2.65 -11.69 -2.60
C ILE A 28 -1.53 -12.71 -2.43
N THR A 29 -1.34 -13.17 -1.19
CA THR A 29 -0.37 -14.19 -0.79
C THR A 29 -0.90 -14.88 0.46
N GLU A 30 -0.50 -16.12 0.75
CA GLU A 30 -0.88 -16.84 1.99
C GLU A 30 -0.67 -15.99 3.25
N LYS A 31 0.48 -15.31 3.35
CA LYS A 31 0.77 -14.41 4.47
C LYS A 31 -0.20 -13.23 4.54
N ALA A 32 -0.61 -12.69 3.40
CA ALA A 32 -1.55 -11.57 3.38
C ALA A 32 -2.95 -12.00 3.82
N THR A 33 -3.39 -13.20 3.42
CA THR A 33 -4.64 -13.81 3.91
C THR A 33 -4.60 -14.01 5.43
N ALA A 34 -3.50 -14.57 5.97
CA ALA A 34 -3.33 -14.73 7.42
C ALA A 34 -3.28 -13.40 8.19
N LEU A 35 -2.83 -12.32 7.56
CA LEU A 35 -2.88 -10.98 8.16
C LEU A 35 -4.29 -10.37 8.10
N SER A 36 -5.08 -10.73 7.10
CA SER A 36 -6.47 -10.28 6.98
C SER A 36 -7.33 -10.74 8.16
N GLU A 37 -7.07 -11.94 8.69
CA GLU A 37 -7.69 -12.45 9.93
C GLU A 37 -7.40 -11.55 11.15
N LYS A 38 -6.33 -10.74 11.09
CA LYS A 38 -5.91 -9.79 12.13
C LYS A 38 -6.26 -8.34 11.80
N ASN A 39 -7.25 -8.12 10.92
CA ASN A 39 -7.66 -6.79 10.44
C ASN A 39 -6.51 -6.01 9.76
N GLN A 40 -5.54 -6.72 9.16
CA GLN A 40 -4.45 -6.12 8.41
C GLN A 40 -4.54 -6.44 6.93
N VAL A 41 -4.41 -5.41 6.10
CA VAL A 41 -4.52 -5.54 4.65
C VAL A 41 -3.21 -5.13 3.99
N ALA A 42 -2.77 -5.89 2.98
CA ALA A 42 -1.53 -5.64 2.27
C ALA A 42 -1.79 -5.06 0.87
N PHE A 43 -1.12 -3.94 0.56
CA PHE A 43 -1.20 -3.27 -0.74
C PHE A 43 0.18 -3.07 -1.36
N LYS A 44 0.24 -3.15 -2.69
CA LYS A 44 1.31 -2.61 -3.50
C LYS A 44 1.05 -1.12 -3.70
N VAL A 45 1.99 -0.29 -3.28
CA VAL A 45 1.86 1.17 -3.31
C VAL A 45 2.97 1.81 -4.16
N ALA A 46 2.78 3.09 -4.53
CA ALA A 46 3.79 3.85 -5.25
C ALA A 46 5.10 4.00 -4.44
N MET A 47 6.24 3.98 -5.15
CA MET A 47 7.57 4.10 -4.53
C MET A 47 7.80 5.46 -3.87
N SER A 48 7.14 6.51 -4.32
CA SER A 48 7.18 7.86 -3.75
C SER A 48 6.25 8.04 -2.55
N ALA A 49 5.27 7.15 -2.35
CA ALA A 49 4.23 7.35 -1.34
C ALA A 49 4.77 7.24 0.10
N THR A 50 4.34 8.16 0.95
CA THR A 50 4.65 8.20 2.39
C THR A 50 3.51 7.62 3.22
N LYS A 51 3.79 7.26 4.48
CA LYS A 51 2.79 6.63 5.37
C LYS A 51 1.52 7.48 5.57
N PRO A 52 1.58 8.81 5.78
CA PRO A 52 0.38 9.63 5.91
C PRO A 52 -0.46 9.65 4.62
N GLU A 53 0.18 9.72 3.46
CA GLU A 53 -0.50 9.71 2.16
C GLU A 53 -1.20 8.37 1.92
N ILE A 54 -0.56 7.24 2.25
CA ILE A 54 -1.16 5.90 2.15
C ILE A 54 -2.36 5.77 3.09
N LYS A 55 -2.26 6.31 4.31
CA LYS A 55 -3.38 6.31 5.26
C LYS A 55 -4.59 7.03 4.67
N VAL A 56 -4.41 8.28 4.21
CA VAL A 56 -5.49 9.08 3.62
C VAL A 56 -6.07 8.40 2.38
N ALA A 57 -5.22 7.81 1.52
CA ALA A 57 -5.68 7.12 0.31
C ALA A 57 -6.56 5.91 0.64
N VAL A 58 -6.15 5.06 1.58
CA VAL A 58 -6.95 3.88 1.94
C VAL A 58 -8.25 4.28 2.65
N GLU A 59 -8.21 5.25 3.56
CA GLU A 59 -9.42 5.73 4.23
C GLU A 59 -10.42 6.34 3.23
N THR A 60 -9.94 7.11 2.26
CA THR A 60 -10.80 7.78 1.27
C THR A 60 -11.34 6.82 0.22
N LEU A 61 -10.52 5.88 -0.28
CA LEU A 61 -10.89 4.98 -1.37
C LEU A 61 -11.82 3.85 -0.91
N PHE A 62 -11.63 3.35 0.31
CA PHE A 62 -12.37 2.20 0.83
C PHE A 62 -13.38 2.57 1.93
N GLY A 63 -13.43 3.83 2.37
CA GLY A 63 -14.39 4.29 3.39
C GLY A 63 -14.15 3.67 4.77
N VAL A 64 -12.91 3.25 5.05
CA VAL A 64 -12.50 2.61 6.31
C VAL A 64 -11.67 3.57 7.16
N LYS A 65 -11.44 3.21 8.41
CA LYS A 65 -10.62 3.91 9.39
C LYS A 65 -9.34 3.12 9.63
N VAL A 66 -8.20 3.79 9.47
CA VAL A 66 -6.88 3.17 9.55
C VAL A 66 -6.20 3.53 10.86
N VAL A 67 -5.81 2.52 11.63
CA VAL A 67 -5.09 2.67 12.90
C VAL A 67 -3.62 2.98 12.62
N GLY A 68 -2.99 2.22 11.72
CA GLY A 68 -1.56 2.33 11.46
C GLY A 68 -1.15 1.82 10.08
N VAL A 69 0.00 2.30 9.59
CA VAL A 69 0.57 1.90 8.30
C VAL A 69 2.04 1.57 8.44
N ASN A 70 2.40 0.36 8.03
CA ASN A 70 3.77 -0.13 7.99
C ASN A 70 4.17 -0.34 6.53
N THR A 71 5.32 0.18 6.12
CA THR A 71 5.78 0.10 4.73
C THR A 71 7.13 -0.57 4.66
N LEU A 72 7.34 -1.42 3.66
CA LEU A 72 8.65 -1.95 3.31
C LEU A 72 8.88 -1.86 1.81
N VAL A 73 10.16 -1.78 1.41
CA VAL A 73 10.56 -1.83 0.00
C VAL A 73 11.21 -3.19 -0.27
N GLN A 74 10.61 -3.96 -1.17
CA GLN A 74 11.20 -5.18 -1.68
C GLN A 74 12.00 -4.87 -2.94
N LYS A 75 13.29 -5.21 -2.93
CA LYS A 75 14.17 -5.08 -4.09
C LYS A 75 13.79 -6.08 -5.18
N GLY A 76 13.80 -5.59 -6.41
CA GLY A 76 13.55 -6.41 -7.59
C GLY A 76 14.63 -7.46 -7.77
N LYS A 77 14.20 -8.70 -8.07
CA LYS A 77 15.13 -9.81 -8.32
C LYS A 77 15.83 -9.60 -9.67
N THR A 78 17.14 -9.81 -9.70
CA THR A 78 17.91 -9.95 -10.94
C THR A 78 17.51 -11.25 -11.63
N LYS A 79 17.23 -11.17 -12.92
CA LYS A 79 16.79 -12.28 -13.77
C LYS A 79 17.53 -12.22 -15.10
N ARG A 80 17.74 -13.38 -15.70
CA ARG A 80 18.30 -13.48 -17.05
C ARG A 80 17.16 -13.70 -18.04
N PHE A 81 17.13 -12.91 -19.11
CA PHE A 81 16.19 -13.08 -20.21
C PHE A 81 16.97 -13.06 -21.52
N LYS A 82 16.86 -14.13 -22.31
CA LYS A 82 17.58 -14.31 -23.59
C LYS A 82 19.09 -14.01 -23.48
N GLY A 83 19.75 -14.56 -22.46
CA GLY A 83 21.19 -14.37 -22.23
C GLY A 83 21.59 -13.03 -21.59
N ARG A 84 20.70 -12.02 -21.55
CA ARG A 84 20.98 -10.71 -20.92
C ARG A 84 20.51 -10.67 -19.48
N LEU A 85 21.33 -10.11 -18.58
CA LEU A 85 20.92 -9.84 -17.20
C LEU A 85 20.04 -8.58 -17.18
N GLY A 86 18.90 -8.68 -16.50
CA GLY A 86 18.01 -7.55 -16.22
C GLY A 86 17.50 -7.62 -14.78
N GLN A 87 17.01 -6.51 -14.26
CA GLN A 87 16.42 -6.44 -12.92
C GLN A 87 14.94 -6.09 -13.00
N ARG A 88 14.12 -6.77 -12.20
CA ARG A 88 12.71 -6.38 -12.03
C ARG A 88 12.61 -5.06 -11.27
N SER A 89 11.54 -4.31 -11.44
CA SER A 89 11.30 -3.09 -10.65
C SER A 89 11.10 -3.40 -9.16
N ASP A 90 11.58 -2.49 -8.32
CA ASP A 90 11.30 -2.50 -6.89
C ASP A 90 9.81 -2.34 -6.60
N ILE A 91 9.37 -2.91 -5.49
CA ILE A 91 7.97 -2.83 -5.05
C ILE A 91 7.93 -2.34 -3.60
N LYS A 92 7.18 -1.26 -3.34
CA LYS A 92 6.81 -0.87 -1.99
C LYS A 92 5.53 -1.60 -1.57
N LYS A 93 5.59 -2.30 -0.45
CA LYS A 93 4.44 -2.94 0.20
C LYS A 93 4.00 -2.10 1.38
N ALA A 94 2.70 -1.91 1.53
CA ALA A 94 2.09 -1.29 2.68
C ALA A 94 1.20 -2.31 3.39
N PHE A 95 1.45 -2.52 4.68
CA PHE A 95 0.57 -3.26 5.59
C PHE A 95 -0.22 -2.23 6.39
N VAL A 96 -1.54 -2.27 6.24
CA VAL A 96 -2.45 -1.28 6.77
C VAL A 96 -3.32 -1.96 7.81
N GLN A 97 -3.25 -1.46 9.05
CA GLN A 97 -4.10 -1.91 10.15
C GLN A 97 -5.41 -1.15 10.11
N LEU A 98 -6.52 -1.87 9.98
CA LEU A 98 -7.86 -1.32 10.07
C LEU A 98 -8.32 -1.24 11.53
N ALA A 99 -9.28 -0.35 11.77
CA ALA A 99 -10.00 -0.32 13.04
C ALA A 99 -10.81 -1.60 13.24
N GLU A 100 -11.11 -1.93 14.50
CA GLU A 100 -11.88 -3.12 14.84
C GLU A 100 -13.25 -3.11 14.16
N GLY A 101 -13.69 -4.28 13.68
CA GLY A 101 -14.98 -4.45 13.01
C GLY A 101 -15.03 -4.00 11.55
N GLN A 102 -13.94 -3.45 10.99
CA GLN A 102 -13.87 -3.07 9.59
C GLN A 102 -13.06 -4.09 8.78
N SER A 103 -13.60 -4.50 7.65
CA SER A 103 -12.95 -5.39 6.70
C SER A 103 -12.99 -4.81 5.30
N ILE A 104 -11.97 -5.14 4.50
CA ILE A 104 -11.95 -4.87 3.07
C ILE A 104 -11.96 -6.21 2.36
N ASP A 105 -13.01 -6.49 1.60
CA ASP A 105 -13.03 -7.63 0.70
C ASP A 105 -12.19 -7.31 -0.55
N LEU A 106 -10.98 -7.87 -0.59
CA LEU A 106 -10.05 -7.73 -1.72
C LEU A 106 -10.27 -8.77 -2.82
N THR A 107 -11.13 -9.77 -2.57
CA THR A 107 -11.34 -10.93 -3.44
C THR A 107 -12.55 -10.79 -4.36
N ALA A 108 -13.53 -9.97 -4.00
CA ALA A 108 -14.82 -9.87 -4.68
C ALA A 108 -14.83 -9.30 -6.13
N LYS A 109 -13.70 -8.86 -6.70
CA LYS A 109 -13.66 -8.19 -8.02
C LYS A 109 -12.74 -8.84 -9.06
N LEU A 110 -12.46 -10.14 -8.95
CA LEU A 110 -11.63 -10.89 -9.90
C LEU A 110 -12.41 -11.88 -10.78
N ALA A 111 -13.72 -11.68 -10.91
CA ALA A 111 -14.58 -12.40 -11.86
C ALA A 111 -14.96 -11.51 -13.04
#